data_AF-A0ABD2YJW7-F1
#
_entry.id   AF-A0ABD2YJW7-F1
#
_cell.length_a   1.000
_cell.length_b   1.000
_cell.length_c   1.000
_cell.angle_alpha   90.00
_cell.angle_beta   90.00
_cell.angle_gamma   90.00
#
_symmetry.space_group_name_H-M   'P 1'
#
loop_
_entity.id
_entity.type
_entity.pdbx_description
1 polymer ?
#
loop_
_entity_poly.entity_id
_entity_poly.type
_entity_poly.pdbx_seq_one_letter_code
_entity_poly.pdbx_strand_id
1 'polypeptide(L)'
;MLSNSPYILMLDCDMYCNDSNSARQAMCFLLDKTMSSKLAYVQFPQKFHNISPKDIYDTQHRFFMTHMWYGADGLKGPTVSGTCFYTKRVALYGTSQIQEDADIVLLRKVFGPSNEFIKSIYQKNHTNDKEFSSALLEEIDFLASCSFEKDTQWGEEIGFRYFSVVEDYFTGFILQCKGWMGVYINPSKPSFLGSATTNLSDYLVQHTRWYTGLFDIALSKYSPLIYGGIRMPSILQSMYFAQIGYYCFNFFPLWCLAIIPQLCLLQGIPLYPKISNPFFVVFAFVFLSSNFKDIQEVLADGFLIRSWIYEQRMWMIKSVTSYTYGCLNAIQVKIGMKKASFLPTNKVPDEGKFKRYQSGIYDFQAPTMFIAPICTLVFLNIASLLLGAVKIVRIGNYDEMFIQEFISFFIVVVQYPVIEGIFFRKDNGRVPEFSAILSALLAAIILALGSPFFMSY
;
A
#
# COMPACT_ATOMS: atom_id res chain seq x y z
N MET A 1 -10.00 -29.17 15.20
CA MET A 1 -9.88 -30.54 15.76
C MET A 1 -8.62 -30.76 16.59
N LEU A 2 -7.41 -30.43 16.12
CA LEU A 2 -6.18 -30.56 16.92
C LEU A 2 -6.15 -29.63 18.14
N SER A 3 -6.25 -28.32 17.89
CA SER A 3 -6.50 -27.32 18.92
C SER A 3 -7.61 -26.40 18.43
N ASN A 4 -8.81 -26.51 19.01
CA ASN A 4 -9.96 -25.72 18.57
C ASN A 4 -9.99 -24.34 19.23
N SER A 5 -8.90 -23.57 19.06
CA SER A 5 -8.78 -22.25 19.69
C SER A 5 -9.80 -21.27 19.09
N PRO A 6 -10.56 -20.53 19.93
CA PRO A 6 -11.48 -19.49 19.46
C PRO A 6 -10.77 -18.25 18.89
N TYR A 7 -9.47 -18.09 19.19
CA TYR A 7 -8.64 -16.98 18.73
C TYR A 7 -7.45 -17.50 17.92
N ILE A 8 -7.12 -16.79 16.85
CA ILE A 8 -6.05 -17.16 15.92
C ILE A 8 -5.11 -15.97 15.78
N LEU A 9 -3.81 -16.20 15.95
CA LEU A 9 -2.76 -15.24 15.60
C LEU A 9 -2.39 -15.46 14.13
N MET A 10 -2.43 -14.38 13.34
CA MET A 10 -1.92 -14.37 11.98
C MET A 10 -0.56 -13.67 11.96
N LEU A 11 0.45 -14.40 11.49
CA LEU A 11 1.84 -13.94 11.49
C LEU A 11 2.58 -14.49 10.26
N ASP A 12 3.18 -13.60 9.49
CA ASP A 12 4.04 -13.95 8.35
C ASP A 12 5.36 -14.58 8.80
N CYS A 13 5.99 -15.36 7.91
CA CYS A 13 7.27 -16.02 8.20
C CYS A 13 8.44 -15.05 8.43
N ASP A 14 8.35 -13.83 7.90
CA ASP A 14 9.35 -12.79 8.13
C ASP A 14 9.04 -11.90 9.34
N MET A 15 8.02 -12.25 10.12
CA MET A 15 7.62 -11.57 11.36
C MET A 15 7.78 -12.50 12.55
N TYR A 16 8.20 -11.94 13.69
CA TYR A 16 8.27 -12.67 14.96
C TYR A 16 7.66 -11.86 16.11
N CYS A 17 7.23 -12.57 17.14
CA CYS A 17 6.72 -11.95 18.37
C CYS A 17 7.89 -11.41 19.21
N ASN A 18 7.95 -10.09 19.36
CA ASN A 18 8.98 -9.38 20.11
C ASN A 18 8.55 -9.06 21.57
N ASP A 19 7.24 -9.00 21.82
CA ASP A 19 6.68 -8.89 23.17
C ASP A 19 5.77 -10.08 23.47
N SER A 20 6.15 -10.88 24.46
CA SER A 20 5.39 -12.04 24.92
C SER A 20 4.01 -11.65 25.48
N ASN A 21 3.78 -10.38 25.79
CA ASN A 21 2.47 -9.88 26.21
C ASN A 21 1.50 -9.60 25.07
N SER A 22 1.91 -9.72 23.81
CA SER A 22 1.06 -9.46 22.63
C SER A 22 -0.30 -10.16 22.68
N ALA A 23 -0.32 -11.45 23.03
CA ALA A 23 -1.54 -12.21 23.20
C ALA A 23 -2.40 -11.66 24.34
N ARG A 24 -1.79 -11.35 25.50
CA ARG A 24 -2.50 -10.79 26.66
C ARG A 24 -3.12 -9.44 26.32
N GLN A 25 -2.38 -8.56 25.63
CA GLN A 25 -2.84 -7.25 25.17
C GLN A 25 -4.03 -7.40 24.22
N ALA A 26 -3.96 -8.31 23.24
CA ALA A 26 -5.09 -8.56 22.34
C ALA A 26 -6.32 -9.11 23.07
N MET A 27 -6.12 -10.03 24.03
CA MET A 27 -7.20 -10.61 24.82
C MET A 27 -7.92 -9.58 25.69
N CYS A 28 -7.26 -8.50 26.14
CA CYS A 28 -7.93 -7.41 26.86
C CYS A 28 -9.12 -6.84 26.06
N PHE A 29 -9.02 -6.75 24.73
CA PHE A 29 -10.11 -6.28 23.87
C PHE A 29 -11.04 -7.43 23.46
N LEU A 30 -10.46 -8.57 23.06
CA LEU A 30 -11.23 -9.70 22.55
C LEU A 30 -12.09 -10.40 23.62
N LEU A 31 -11.78 -10.20 24.89
CA LEU A 31 -12.55 -10.70 26.05
C LEU A 31 -13.33 -9.59 26.78
N ASP A 32 -13.26 -8.33 26.31
CA ASP A 32 -13.98 -7.23 26.95
C ASP A 32 -15.50 -7.45 26.89
N LYS A 33 -16.19 -7.28 28.02
CA LYS A 33 -17.63 -7.57 28.13
C LYS A 33 -18.51 -6.71 27.21
N THR A 34 -18.05 -5.52 26.86
CA THR A 34 -18.83 -4.54 26.09
C THR A 34 -18.51 -4.58 24.60
N MET A 35 -17.22 -4.72 24.24
CA MET A 35 -16.75 -4.63 22.86
C MET A 35 -16.64 -5.98 22.18
N SER A 36 -16.35 -7.05 22.93
CA SER A 36 -16.02 -8.36 22.38
C SER A 36 -17.07 -8.86 21.38
N SER A 37 -18.37 -8.75 21.67
CA SER A 37 -19.43 -9.25 20.80
C SER A 37 -19.43 -8.67 19.38
N LYS A 38 -18.84 -7.48 19.19
CA LYS A 38 -18.74 -6.78 17.90
C LYS A 38 -17.33 -6.78 17.32
N LEU A 39 -16.32 -7.27 18.05
CA LEU A 39 -14.92 -7.22 17.66
C LEU A 39 -14.51 -8.49 16.92
N ALA A 40 -13.98 -8.33 15.70
CA ALA A 40 -13.45 -9.43 14.91
C ALA A 40 -11.95 -9.64 15.14
N TYR A 41 -11.16 -8.56 15.18
CA TYR A 41 -9.71 -8.64 15.28
C TYR A 41 -9.07 -7.46 16.02
N VAL A 42 -7.85 -7.70 16.50
CA VAL A 42 -6.95 -6.69 17.07
C VAL A 42 -5.68 -6.66 16.23
N GLN A 43 -5.47 -5.55 15.52
CA GLN A 43 -4.33 -5.30 14.65
C GLN A 43 -3.22 -4.56 15.41
N PHE A 44 -1.99 -5.06 15.29
CA PHE A 44 -0.79 -4.37 15.76
C PHE A 44 -0.06 -3.72 14.57
N PRO A 45 0.75 -2.66 14.80
CA PRO A 45 1.64 -2.14 13.78
C PRO A 45 2.60 -3.21 13.26
N GLN A 46 2.83 -3.20 11.95
CA GLN A 46 4.02 -3.84 11.39
C GLN A 46 5.23 -2.95 11.67
N LYS A 47 6.19 -3.47 12.43
CA LYS A 47 7.46 -2.80 12.72
C LYS A 47 8.60 -3.69 12.23
N PHE A 48 9.73 -3.10 11.88
CA PHE A 48 10.81 -3.81 11.22
C PHE A 48 12.14 -3.57 11.92
N HIS A 49 12.96 -4.62 12.06
CA HIS A 49 14.24 -4.54 12.76
C HIS A 49 15.41 -4.11 11.86
N ASN A 50 15.25 -4.18 10.54
CA ASN A 50 16.28 -3.92 9.54
C ASN A 50 16.18 -2.53 8.88
N ILE A 51 15.45 -1.59 9.49
CA ILE A 51 15.27 -0.23 8.98
C ILE A 51 16.56 0.57 9.14
N SER A 52 16.91 1.31 8.08
CA SER A 52 18.02 2.26 8.11
C SER A 52 17.64 3.50 8.93
N PRO A 53 18.56 4.09 9.73
CA PRO A 53 18.37 5.42 10.32
C PRO A 53 18.12 6.52 9.28
N LYS A 54 18.47 6.24 8.02
CA LYS A 54 18.12 7.02 6.83
C LYS A 54 17.15 6.19 5.99
N ASP A 55 15.92 6.04 6.44
CA ASP A 55 14.88 5.23 5.76
C ASP A 55 14.47 5.85 4.41
N ILE A 56 15.39 5.84 3.45
CA ILE A 56 15.29 6.52 2.15
C ILE A 56 14.14 5.96 1.29
N TYR A 57 13.65 4.76 1.58
CA TYR A 57 12.55 4.14 0.84
C TYR A 57 11.18 4.33 1.50
N ASP A 58 11.11 4.98 2.68
CA ASP A 58 9.87 5.07 3.46
C ASP A 58 9.25 3.66 3.67
N THR A 59 10.09 2.71 4.08
CA THR A 59 9.66 1.30 4.25
C THR A 59 8.96 1.07 5.57
N GLN A 60 9.13 1.97 6.55
CA GLN A 60 8.32 1.91 7.78
C GLN A 60 6.84 2.18 7.55
N HIS A 61 6.47 2.76 6.40
CA HIS A 61 5.10 3.15 6.09
C HIS A 61 4.48 4.00 7.21
N ARG A 62 5.26 4.97 7.70
CA ARG A 62 4.96 5.77 8.90
C ARG A 62 3.52 6.27 8.88
N PHE A 63 3.15 7.00 7.82
CA PHE A 63 1.81 7.57 7.64
C PHE A 63 0.68 6.55 7.86
N PHE A 64 0.80 5.33 7.34
CA PHE A 64 -0.23 4.31 7.53
C PHE A 64 -0.30 3.83 8.99
N MET A 65 0.86 3.54 9.58
CA MET A 65 0.95 2.95 10.93
C MET A 65 0.73 3.96 12.05
N THR A 66 1.08 5.23 11.88
CA THR A 66 1.00 6.25 12.95
C THR A 66 -0.19 7.18 12.79
N HIS A 67 -0.77 7.33 11.60
CA HIS A 67 -1.86 8.28 11.38
C HIS A 67 -3.10 7.61 10.82
N MET A 68 -2.99 6.93 9.68
CA MET A 68 -4.18 6.38 9.03
C MET A 68 -4.84 5.28 9.87
N TRP A 69 -4.06 4.37 10.48
CA TRP A 69 -4.65 3.28 11.28
C TRP A 69 -5.24 3.77 12.60
N TYR A 70 -4.62 4.78 13.22
CA TYR A 70 -5.21 5.48 14.36
C TYR A 70 -6.50 6.21 14.00
N GLY A 71 -6.52 6.92 12.87
CA GLY A 71 -7.72 7.60 12.38
C GLY A 71 -8.86 6.61 12.09
N ALA A 72 -8.54 5.46 11.49
CA ALA A 72 -9.50 4.39 11.23
C ALA A 72 -9.99 3.70 12.52
N ASP A 73 -9.14 3.61 13.55
CA ASP A 73 -9.52 3.10 14.87
C ASP A 73 -10.59 3.97 15.54
N GLY A 74 -10.55 5.29 15.33
CA GLY A 74 -11.62 6.21 15.72
C GLY A 74 -12.97 5.96 15.04
N LEU A 75 -13.01 5.15 13.97
CA LEU A 75 -14.25 4.72 13.30
C LEU A 75 -14.69 3.34 13.80
N LYS A 76 -14.15 2.28 13.19
CA LYS A 76 -14.51 0.87 13.44
C LYS A 76 -13.29 -0.04 13.36
N GLY A 77 -12.09 0.53 13.52
CA GLY A 77 -10.82 -0.18 13.35
C GLY A 77 -10.23 -0.03 11.96
N PRO A 78 -8.90 -0.16 11.82
CA PRO A 78 -8.24 -0.25 10.52
C PRO A 78 -8.60 -1.55 9.82
N THR A 79 -8.31 -1.65 8.54
CA THR A 79 -8.34 -2.92 7.81
C THR A 79 -7.30 -3.92 8.34
N VAL A 80 -7.51 -5.20 8.05
CA VAL A 80 -6.53 -6.26 8.32
C VAL A 80 -5.34 -6.08 7.39
N SER A 81 -4.14 -6.06 7.95
CA SER A 81 -2.88 -5.79 7.22
C SER A 81 -2.04 -7.05 6.95
N GLY A 82 -2.70 -8.21 6.80
CA GLY A 82 -2.07 -9.49 6.44
C GLY A 82 -1.35 -10.21 7.58
N THR A 83 -0.75 -9.48 8.51
CA THR A 83 0.07 -10.03 9.61
C THR A 83 -0.07 -9.20 10.89
N CYS A 84 0.50 -9.69 11.99
CA CYS A 84 0.55 -9.02 13.30
C CYS A 84 -0.85 -8.74 13.87
N PHE A 85 -1.80 -9.68 13.74
CA PHE A 85 -3.13 -9.50 14.32
C PHE A 85 -3.69 -10.78 14.93
N TYR A 86 -4.51 -10.60 15.97
CA TYR A 86 -5.31 -11.68 16.55
C TYR A 86 -6.74 -11.53 16.08
N THR A 87 -7.36 -12.63 15.68
CA THR A 87 -8.74 -12.64 15.17
C THR A 87 -9.58 -13.73 15.80
N LYS A 88 -10.89 -13.50 15.86
CA LYS A 88 -11.85 -14.50 16.31
C LYS A 88 -12.15 -15.47 15.19
N ARG A 89 -12.07 -16.76 15.48
CA ARG A 89 -12.49 -17.82 14.56
C ARG A 89 -13.95 -17.62 14.12
N VAL A 90 -14.83 -17.24 15.05
CA VAL A 90 -16.26 -17.01 14.75
C VAL A 90 -16.50 -15.87 13.76
N ALA A 91 -15.64 -14.84 13.77
CA ALA A 91 -15.72 -13.74 12.83
C ALA A 91 -15.23 -14.17 11.44
N LEU A 92 -14.10 -14.90 11.37
CA LEU A 92 -13.59 -15.45 10.12
C LEU A 92 -14.56 -16.46 9.48
N TYR A 93 -15.18 -17.31 10.29
CA TYR A 93 -16.10 -18.34 9.80
C TYR A 93 -17.52 -17.80 9.56
N GLY A 94 -17.83 -16.60 10.04
CA GLY A 94 -19.18 -16.04 9.96
C GLY A 94 -20.24 -16.83 10.75
N THR A 95 -19.82 -17.68 11.69
CA THR A 95 -20.70 -18.63 12.38
C THR A 95 -21.67 -17.97 13.34
N SER A 96 -21.46 -16.71 13.71
CA SER A 96 -22.45 -15.95 14.49
C SER A 96 -23.79 -15.77 13.77
N GLN A 97 -23.83 -15.99 12.45
CA GLN A 97 -25.04 -15.90 11.62
C GLN A 97 -25.63 -17.26 11.27
N ILE A 98 -24.99 -18.37 11.68
CA ILE A 98 -25.41 -19.73 11.36
C ILE A 98 -25.90 -20.40 12.64
N GLN A 99 -27.15 -20.85 12.65
CA GLN A 99 -27.74 -21.49 13.82
C GLN A 99 -27.15 -22.89 14.04
N GLU A 100 -27.00 -23.29 15.30
CA GLU A 100 -26.46 -24.61 15.69
C GLU A 100 -27.32 -25.78 15.21
N ASP A 101 -28.62 -25.55 15.01
CA ASP A 101 -29.61 -26.51 14.50
C ASP A 101 -29.85 -26.42 12.98
N ALA A 102 -28.99 -25.68 12.26
CA ALA A 102 -29.06 -25.61 10.81
C ALA A 102 -28.91 -27.00 10.17
N ASP A 103 -29.64 -27.21 9.07
CA ASP A 103 -29.61 -28.47 8.31
C ASP A 103 -28.17 -28.88 7.96
N ILE A 104 -27.79 -30.10 8.33
CA ILE A 104 -26.46 -30.66 8.07
C ILE A 104 -26.10 -30.64 6.59
N VAL A 105 -27.09 -30.75 5.69
CA VAL A 105 -26.89 -30.65 4.23
C VAL A 105 -26.43 -29.24 3.85
N LEU A 106 -27.03 -28.21 4.46
CA LEU A 106 -26.62 -26.82 4.26
C LEU A 106 -25.24 -26.55 4.85
N LEU A 107 -24.97 -27.05 6.06
CA LEU A 107 -23.66 -26.91 6.70
C LEU A 107 -22.55 -27.54 5.87
N ARG A 108 -22.80 -28.69 5.25
CA ARG A 108 -21.84 -29.34 4.33
C ARG A 108 -21.57 -28.52 3.08
N LYS A 109 -22.57 -27.83 2.54
CA LYS A 109 -22.39 -26.91 1.40
C LYS A 109 -21.56 -25.69 1.78
N VAL A 110 -21.68 -25.20 3.02
CA VAL A 110 -20.95 -24.02 3.49
C VAL A 110 -19.51 -24.37 3.89
N PHE A 111 -19.35 -25.33 4.79
CA PHE A 111 -18.08 -25.65 5.45
C PHE A 111 -17.30 -26.81 4.82
N GLY A 112 -17.95 -27.58 3.95
CA GLY A 112 -17.39 -28.79 3.35
C GLY A 112 -17.97 -30.08 3.94
N PRO A 113 -17.67 -31.22 3.31
CA PRO A 113 -18.34 -32.50 3.58
C PRO A 113 -18.03 -33.14 4.95
N SER A 114 -17.02 -32.66 5.68
CA SER A 114 -16.62 -33.27 6.96
C SER A 114 -17.59 -32.95 8.09
N ASN A 115 -18.26 -33.99 8.59
CA ASN A 115 -19.11 -33.89 9.78
C ASN A 115 -18.33 -33.59 11.05
N GLU A 116 -17.13 -34.17 11.19
CA GLU A 116 -16.29 -33.96 12.38
C GLU A 116 -15.78 -32.50 12.43
N PHE A 117 -15.43 -31.92 11.29
CA PHE A 117 -15.11 -30.50 11.19
C PHE A 117 -16.31 -29.63 11.56
N ILE A 118 -17.48 -29.86 10.95
CA ILE A 118 -18.71 -29.11 11.24
C ILE A 118 -19.05 -29.17 12.73
N LYS A 119 -18.99 -30.36 13.32
CA LYS A 119 -19.22 -30.57 14.76
C LYS A 119 -18.21 -29.77 15.59
N SER A 120 -16.95 -29.73 15.19
CA SER A 120 -15.92 -28.98 15.90
C SER A 120 -16.14 -27.46 15.88
N ILE A 121 -16.82 -26.90 14.88
CA ILE A 121 -17.11 -25.46 14.79
C ILE A 121 -17.97 -24.99 15.98
N TYR A 122 -18.93 -25.81 16.40
CA TYR A 122 -19.87 -25.47 17.48
C TYR A 122 -19.40 -25.94 18.86
N GLN A 123 -18.39 -26.81 18.93
CA GLN A 123 -17.77 -27.23 20.18
C GLN A 123 -16.81 -26.18 20.71
N LYS A 124 -17.21 -25.45 21.76
CA LYS A 124 -16.34 -24.48 22.44
C LYS A 124 -15.24 -25.20 23.24
N ASN A 125 -13.99 -24.77 23.06
CA ASN A 125 -12.83 -25.14 23.89
C ASN A 125 -12.60 -26.65 24.04
N HIS A 126 -12.51 -27.37 22.92
CA HIS A 126 -12.09 -28.76 22.93
C HIS A 126 -10.57 -28.86 22.64
N THR A 127 -9.81 -29.32 23.63
CA THR A 127 -8.47 -29.89 23.43
C THR A 127 -8.63 -31.40 23.32
N ASN A 128 -8.23 -31.96 22.18
CA ASN A 128 -8.13 -33.41 22.08
C ASN A 128 -6.87 -33.85 22.84
N ASP A 129 -7.03 -34.24 24.11
CA ASP A 129 -5.96 -34.89 24.92
C ASP A 129 -5.70 -36.34 24.47
N LYS A 130 -6.29 -36.76 23.34
CA LYS A 130 -6.11 -38.11 22.78
C LYS A 130 -4.82 -38.14 21.95
N GLU A 131 -4.05 -39.23 22.09
CA GLU A 131 -3.01 -39.60 21.14
C GLU A 131 -3.53 -39.46 19.70
N PHE A 132 -2.66 -39.03 18.77
CA PHE A 132 -2.98 -38.92 17.35
C PHE A 132 -3.45 -40.28 16.82
N SER A 133 -4.76 -40.52 16.83
CA SER A 133 -5.34 -41.74 16.28
C SER A 133 -5.23 -41.72 14.76
N SER A 134 -5.18 -42.90 14.13
CA SER A 134 -5.18 -43.02 12.66
C SER A 134 -6.37 -42.28 12.04
N ALA A 135 -7.56 -42.39 12.64
CA ALA A 135 -8.75 -41.69 12.19
C ALA A 135 -8.61 -40.15 12.26
N LEU A 136 -7.92 -39.60 13.26
CA LEU A 136 -7.66 -38.17 13.33
C LEU A 136 -6.67 -37.72 12.24
N LEU A 137 -5.66 -38.54 11.94
CA LEU A 137 -4.71 -38.26 10.86
C LEU A 137 -5.38 -38.32 9.49
N GLU A 138 -6.20 -39.33 9.22
CA GLU A 138 -6.99 -39.44 7.99
C GLU A 138 -7.94 -38.25 7.81
N GLU A 139 -8.57 -37.79 8.90
CA GLU A 139 -9.42 -36.59 8.88
C GLU A 139 -8.60 -35.32 8.59
N ILE A 140 -7.40 -35.17 9.17
CA ILE A 140 -6.52 -34.04 8.87
C ILE A 140 -6.08 -34.05 7.41
N ASP A 141 -5.69 -35.20 6.89
CA ASP A 141 -5.28 -35.37 5.49
C ASP A 141 -6.45 -35.03 4.55
N PHE A 142 -7.67 -35.43 4.92
CA PHE A 142 -8.87 -35.09 4.17
C PHE A 142 -9.15 -33.58 4.17
N LEU A 143 -9.09 -32.92 5.33
CA LEU A 143 -9.30 -31.47 5.46
C LEU A 143 -8.22 -30.65 4.74
N ALA A 144 -6.99 -31.16 4.67
CA ALA A 144 -5.87 -30.52 3.98
C ALA A 144 -5.82 -30.84 2.48
N SER A 145 -6.73 -31.66 1.97
CA SER A 145 -6.76 -32.04 0.56
C SER A 145 -7.11 -30.85 -0.34
N CYS A 146 -6.50 -30.80 -1.54
CA CYS A 146 -6.76 -29.75 -2.52
C CYS A 146 -8.21 -29.71 -3.03
N SER A 147 -8.96 -30.80 -2.83
CA SER A 147 -10.37 -30.92 -3.20
C SER A 147 -11.35 -30.51 -2.10
N PHE A 148 -10.89 -30.30 -0.87
CA PHE A 148 -11.80 -30.09 0.27
C PHE A 148 -12.70 -28.86 0.08
N GLU A 149 -12.14 -27.77 -0.45
CA GLU A 149 -12.86 -26.51 -0.64
C GLU A 149 -13.73 -26.50 -1.90
N LYS A 150 -13.66 -27.55 -2.74
CA LYS A 150 -14.40 -27.62 -4.00
C LYS A 150 -15.91 -27.62 -3.75
N ASP A 151 -16.63 -26.75 -4.46
CA ASP A 151 -18.09 -26.59 -4.37
C ASP A 151 -18.59 -26.20 -2.95
N THR A 152 -17.69 -25.62 -2.12
CA THR A 152 -18.02 -25.09 -0.79
C THR A 152 -18.15 -23.56 -0.80
N GLN A 153 -18.25 -22.94 0.38
CA GLN A 153 -18.24 -21.48 0.52
C GLN A 153 -16.93 -20.93 1.10
N TRP A 154 -15.89 -21.77 1.22
CA TRP A 154 -14.54 -21.30 1.56
C TRP A 154 -14.01 -20.34 0.50
N GLY A 155 -13.36 -19.26 0.93
CA GLY A 155 -12.85 -18.23 0.02
C GLY A 155 -13.89 -17.24 -0.49
N GLU A 156 -15.14 -17.67 -0.62
CA GLU A 156 -16.26 -16.84 -1.07
C GLU A 156 -16.98 -16.17 0.09
N GLU A 157 -17.48 -16.98 1.03
CA GLU A 157 -18.23 -16.54 2.22
C GLU A 157 -17.59 -16.87 3.56
N ILE A 158 -16.64 -17.81 3.59
CA ILE A 158 -16.02 -18.34 4.80
C ILE A 158 -14.50 -18.16 4.73
N GLY A 159 -13.89 -17.74 5.84
CA GLY A 159 -12.45 -17.53 5.94
C GLY A 159 -11.96 -16.27 5.22
N PHE A 160 -10.70 -16.32 4.79
CA PHE A 160 -10.11 -15.28 3.96
C PHE A 160 -10.75 -15.25 2.58
N ARG A 161 -10.87 -14.07 1.99
CA ARG A 161 -11.62 -13.87 0.75
C ARG A 161 -10.72 -13.93 -0.48
N TYR A 162 -10.95 -14.90 -1.37
CA TYR A 162 -10.05 -15.20 -2.51
C TYR A 162 -10.20 -14.28 -3.72
N PHE A 163 -11.01 -13.23 -3.61
CA PHE A 163 -11.37 -12.39 -4.75
C PHE A 163 -10.19 -11.59 -5.34
N SER A 164 -9.18 -11.26 -4.53
CA SER A 164 -8.09 -10.37 -4.93
C SER A 164 -6.76 -10.82 -4.31
N VAL A 165 -5.65 -10.37 -4.90
CA VAL A 165 -4.27 -10.60 -4.41
C VAL A 165 -3.92 -9.83 -3.13
N VAL A 166 -4.88 -9.07 -2.60
CA VAL A 166 -4.88 -8.41 -1.28
C VAL A 166 -6.08 -8.90 -0.47
N GLU A 167 -6.10 -10.21 -0.24
CA GLU A 167 -7.16 -10.90 0.50
C GLU A 167 -7.29 -10.38 1.93
N ASP A 168 -6.21 -9.88 2.51
CA ASP A 168 -6.18 -9.25 3.83
C ASP A 168 -7.09 -8.02 3.90
N TYR A 169 -6.84 -7.04 3.02
CA TYR A 169 -7.66 -5.84 2.88
C TYR A 169 -9.10 -6.21 2.57
N PHE A 170 -9.32 -7.15 1.64
CA PHE A 170 -10.66 -7.53 1.23
C PHE A 170 -11.44 -8.23 2.35
N THR A 171 -10.78 -9.11 3.11
CA THR A 171 -11.38 -9.79 4.27
C THR A 171 -11.72 -8.78 5.36
N GLY A 172 -10.81 -7.86 5.68
CA GLY A 172 -11.07 -6.78 6.63
C GLY A 172 -12.25 -5.89 6.22
N PHE A 173 -12.31 -5.52 4.94
CA PHE A 173 -13.42 -4.75 4.36
C PHE A 173 -14.77 -5.48 4.48
N ILE A 174 -14.84 -6.76 4.10
CA ILE A 174 -16.07 -7.55 4.16
C ILE A 174 -16.51 -7.78 5.60
N LEU A 175 -15.59 -8.04 6.54
CA LEU A 175 -15.92 -8.16 7.97
C LEU A 175 -16.59 -6.87 8.46
N GLN A 176 -16.03 -5.71 8.12
CA GLN A 176 -16.60 -4.42 8.51
C GLN A 176 -17.95 -4.13 7.81
N CYS A 177 -18.14 -4.55 6.56
CA CYS A 177 -19.45 -4.52 5.89
C CYS A 177 -20.50 -5.43 6.56
N LYS A 178 -20.06 -6.50 7.23
CA LYS A 178 -20.92 -7.40 8.02
C LYS A 178 -21.15 -6.89 9.45
N GLY A 179 -20.69 -5.67 9.77
CA GLY A 179 -20.90 -5.02 11.07
C GLY A 179 -19.87 -5.36 12.14
N TRP A 180 -18.84 -6.15 11.82
CA TRP A 180 -17.71 -6.36 12.72
C TRP A 180 -16.84 -5.10 12.83
N MET A 181 -16.14 -4.99 13.94
CA MET A 181 -15.14 -3.95 14.19
C MET A 181 -13.76 -4.58 14.29
N GLY A 182 -12.73 -3.80 13.99
CA GLY A 182 -11.34 -4.04 14.39
C GLY A 182 -10.93 -3.09 15.52
N VAL A 183 -9.81 -3.39 16.15
CA VAL A 183 -9.10 -2.47 17.07
C VAL A 183 -7.65 -2.37 16.61
N TYR A 184 -7.09 -1.16 16.66
CA TYR A 184 -5.66 -0.93 16.50
C TYR A 184 -4.98 -0.68 17.84
N ILE A 185 -3.93 -1.43 18.14
CA ILE A 185 -3.11 -1.20 19.32
C ILE A 185 -1.65 -1.07 18.94
N ASN A 186 -1.01 0.00 19.40
CA ASN A 186 0.39 0.30 19.17
C ASN A 186 1.10 0.51 20.52
N PRO A 187 1.55 -0.57 21.17
CA PRO A 187 2.26 -0.48 22.44
C PRO A 187 3.63 0.19 22.27
N SER A 188 4.16 0.80 23.34
CA SER A 188 5.46 1.49 23.32
C SER A 188 6.61 0.57 22.93
N LYS A 189 6.58 -0.69 23.38
CA LYS A 189 7.43 -1.76 22.87
C LYS A 189 6.72 -2.44 21.69
N PRO A 190 7.30 -2.47 20.48
CA PRO A 190 6.71 -3.19 19.36
C PRO A 190 6.42 -4.65 19.69
N SER A 191 5.17 -5.07 19.57
CA SER A 191 4.79 -6.46 19.88
C SER A 191 5.29 -7.46 18.84
N PHE A 192 5.44 -7.00 17.60
CA PHE A 192 5.92 -7.79 16.48
C PHE A 192 7.00 -7.02 15.73
N LEU A 193 8.01 -7.76 15.26
CA LEU A 193 9.10 -7.23 14.44
C LEU A 193 9.30 -8.15 13.24
N GLY A 194 9.57 -7.57 12.07
CA GLY A 194 9.92 -8.34 10.89
C GLY A 194 10.95 -7.69 9.99
N SER A 195 11.06 -8.23 8.77
CA SER A 195 12.02 -7.77 7.76
C SER A 195 11.34 -6.94 6.67
N ALA A 196 11.75 -5.68 6.58
CA ALA A 196 11.33 -4.74 5.54
C ALA A 196 12.12 -4.96 4.23
N THR A 197 11.58 -4.46 3.11
CA THR A 197 12.31 -4.35 1.85
C THR A 197 13.43 -3.32 1.98
N THR A 198 14.63 -3.65 1.47
CA THR A 198 15.83 -2.82 1.64
C THR A 198 16.39 -2.29 0.32
N ASN A 199 15.65 -2.44 -0.78
CA ASN A 199 16.02 -1.93 -2.08
C ASN A 199 14.79 -1.50 -2.89
N LEU A 200 15.00 -0.61 -3.86
CA LEU A 200 13.94 -0.02 -4.65
C LEU A 200 13.16 -1.05 -5.49
N SER A 201 13.84 -2.06 -6.04
CA SER A 201 13.21 -3.06 -6.88
C SER A 201 12.13 -3.82 -6.13
N ASP A 202 12.48 -4.40 -4.98
CA ASP A 202 11.55 -5.19 -4.18
C ASP A 202 10.42 -4.32 -3.62
N TYR A 203 10.73 -3.08 -3.22
CA TYR A 203 9.73 -2.09 -2.80
C TYR A 203 8.70 -1.82 -3.90
N LEU A 204 9.13 -1.53 -5.13
CA LEU A 204 8.22 -1.20 -6.23
C LEU A 204 7.41 -2.41 -6.70
N VAL A 205 7.99 -3.61 -6.69
CA VAL A 205 7.27 -4.86 -6.99
C VAL A 205 6.18 -5.11 -5.94
N GLN A 206 6.52 -4.99 -4.66
CA GLN A 206 5.59 -5.16 -3.55
C GLN A 206 4.41 -4.19 -3.65
N HIS A 207 4.69 -2.89 -3.81
CA HIS A 207 3.66 -1.88 -3.95
C HIS A 207 2.80 -2.08 -5.21
N THR A 208 3.40 -2.49 -6.33
CA THR A 208 2.63 -2.79 -7.56
C THR A 208 1.61 -3.90 -7.32
N ARG A 209 1.98 -4.97 -6.59
CA ARG A 209 1.06 -6.04 -6.20
C ARG A 209 -0.09 -5.50 -5.33
N TRP A 210 0.23 -4.71 -4.31
CA TRP A 210 -0.77 -4.12 -3.43
C TRP A 210 -1.77 -3.27 -4.21
N TYR A 211 -1.29 -2.32 -5.02
CA TYR A 211 -2.16 -1.44 -5.78
C TYR A 211 -2.94 -2.15 -6.89
N THR A 212 -2.39 -3.23 -7.46
CA THR A 212 -3.15 -4.10 -8.38
C THR A 212 -4.35 -4.70 -7.65
N GLY A 213 -4.15 -5.33 -6.49
CA GLY A 213 -5.24 -5.96 -5.75
C GLY A 213 -6.26 -4.96 -5.19
N LEU A 214 -5.79 -3.83 -4.68
CA LEU A 214 -6.64 -2.77 -4.12
C LEU A 214 -7.55 -2.17 -5.18
N PHE A 215 -6.99 -1.84 -6.35
CA PHE A 215 -7.77 -1.26 -7.44
C PHE A 215 -8.67 -2.28 -8.13
N ASP A 216 -8.27 -3.56 -8.16
CA ASP A 216 -9.14 -4.64 -8.64
C ASP A 216 -10.42 -4.79 -7.81
N ILE A 217 -10.32 -4.62 -6.48
CA ILE A 217 -11.48 -4.56 -5.59
C ILE A 217 -12.28 -3.28 -5.84
N ALA A 218 -11.61 -2.13 -5.95
CA ALA A 218 -12.24 -0.84 -6.17
C ALA A 218 -13.08 -0.80 -7.47
N LEU A 219 -12.64 -1.46 -8.53
CA LEU A 219 -13.35 -1.58 -9.80
C LEU A 219 -14.38 -2.72 -9.86
N SER A 220 -14.56 -3.48 -8.78
CA SER A 220 -15.47 -4.63 -8.75
C SER A 220 -16.85 -4.28 -8.19
N LYS A 221 -17.75 -5.27 -8.19
CA LYS A 221 -19.03 -5.22 -7.45
C LYS A 221 -18.85 -4.95 -5.94
N TYR A 222 -17.64 -5.14 -5.42
CA TYR A 222 -17.27 -4.84 -4.03
C TYR A 222 -16.59 -3.48 -3.85
N SER A 223 -16.75 -2.56 -4.81
CA SER A 223 -16.24 -1.19 -4.69
C SER A 223 -16.59 -0.60 -3.33
N PRO A 224 -15.61 -0.07 -2.56
CA PRO A 224 -15.90 0.56 -1.28
C PRO A 224 -16.91 1.71 -1.38
N LEU A 225 -16.92 2.47 -2.48
CA LEU A 225 -17.85 3.59 -2.68
C LEU A 225 -19.31 3.12 -2.89
N ILE A 226 -19.51 1.93 -3.45
CA ILE A 226 -20.83 1.38 -3.76
C ILE A 226 -21.24 0.36 -2.71
N TYR A 227 -20.51 -0.76 -2.65
CA TYR A 227 -20.80 -1.85 -1.72
C TYR A 227 -20.60 -1.41 -0.27
N GLY A 228 -19.49 -0.73 0.03
CA GLY A 228 -19.21 -0.19 1.36
C GLY A 228 -20.21 0.90 1.73
N GLY A 229 -20.52 1.83 0.81
CA GLY A 229 -21.50 2.89 1.03
C GLY A 229 -22.90 2.39 1.37
N ILE A 230 -23.30 1.22 0.86
CA ILE A 230 -24.59 0.58 1.16
C ILE A 230 -24.54 -0.23 2.46
N ARG A 231 -23.42 -0.89 2.77
CA ARG A 231 -23.34 -1.91 3.84
C ARG A 231 -22.75 -1.39 5.15
N MET A 232 -21.91 -0.35 5.11
CA MET A 232 -21.27 0.19 6.30
C MET A 232 -22.18 1.18 7.02
N PRO A 233 -22.14 1.23 8.37
CA PRO A 233 -22.95 2.16 9.15
C PRO A 233 -22.51 3.62 9.02
N SER A 234 -21.30 3.88 8.51
CA SER A 234 -20.73 5.22 8.40
C SER A 234 -20.15 5.46 7.00
N ILE A 235 -20.53 6.58 6.38
CA ILE A 235 -19.94 7.01 5.11
C ILE A 235 -18.44 7.28 5.24
N LEU A 236 -17.98 7.76 6.40
CA LEU A 236 -16.55 7.99 6.64
C LEU A 236 -15.76 6.68 6.62
N GLN A 237 -16.34 5.60 7.13
CA GLN A 237 -15.74 4.26 7.08
C GLN A 237 -15.64 3.76 5.63
N SER A 238 -16.72 3.93 4.87
CA SER A 238 -16.73 3.64 3.43
C SER A 238 -15.68 4.46 2.67
N MET A 239 -15.53 5.74 2.99
CA MET A 239 -14.54 6.64 2.40
C MET A 239 -13.11 6.27 2.78
N TYR A 240 -12.87 5.79 4.00
CA TYR A 240 -11.56 5.27 4.42
C TYR A 240 -11.13 4.08 3.55
N PHE A 241 -12.00 3.08 3.38
CA PHE A 241 -11.69 1.96 2.47
C PHE A 241 -11.58 2.44 1.02
N ALA A 242 -12.42 3.38 0.57
CA ALA A 242 -12.30 3.94 -0.76
C ALA A 242 -10.95 4.65 -0.96
N GLN A 243 -10.47 5.41 0.02
CA GLN A 243 -9.18 6.08 -0.05
C GLN A 243 -8.05 5.07 -0.29
N ILE A 244 -8.06 3.92 0.40
CA ILE A 244 -7.05 2.86 0.21
C ILE A 244 -7.26 2.16 -1.15
N GLY A 245 -8.48 1.75 -1.47
CA GLY A 245 -8.80 1.02 -2.70
C GLY A 245 -8.49 1.82 -3.98
N TYR A 246 -8.77 3.13 -3.97
CA TYR A 246 -8.55 4.03 -5.10
C TYR A 246 -7.22 4.78 -5.02
N TYR A 247 -6.36 4.51 -4.04
CA TYR A 247 -5.14 5.29 -3.80
C TYR A 247 -4.24 5.38 -5.04
N CYS A 248 -4.14 4.30 -5.82
CA CYS A 248 -3.32 4.30 -7.04
C CYS A 248 -3.86 5.20 -8.14
N PHE A 249 -5.15 5.56 -8.12
CA PHE A 249 -5.75 6.40 -9.16
C PHE A 249 -5.13 7.80 -9.25
N ASN A 250 -4.44 8.22 -8.19
CA ASN A 250 -3.60 9.42 -8.17
C ASN A 250 -2.47 9.41 -9.21
N PHE A 251 -2.15 8.28 -9.84
CA PHE A 251 -1.16 8.23 -10.91
C PHE A 251 -1.49 9.20 -12.05
N PHE A 252 -2.77 9.28 -12.46
CA PHE A 252 -3.18 10.09 -13.60
C PHE A 252 -2.91 11.59 -13.43
N PRO A 253 -3.43 12.26 -12.38
CA PRO A 253 -3.12 13.68 -12.17
C PRO A 253 -1.62 13.94 -11.97
N LEU A 254 -0.88 12.98 -11.39
CA LEU A 254 0.55 13.14 -11.16
C LEU A 254 1.39 13.00 -12.44
N TRP A 255 1.00 12.15 -13.39
CA TRP A 255 1.57 12.16 -14.73
C TRP A 255 1.32 13.47 -15.46
N CYS A 256 0.11 14.03 -15.34
CA CYS A 256 -0.20 15.35 -15.88
C CYS A 256 0.70 16.43 -15.27
N LEU A 257 0.85 16.45 -13.95
CA LEU A 257 1.70 17.42 -13.23
C LEU A 257 3.21 17.21 -13.45
N ALA A 258 3.64 16.02 -13.85
CA ALA A 258 5.05 15.73 -14.14
C ALA A 258 5.44 16.00 -15.61
N ILE A 259 4.48 16.23 -16.50
CA ILE A 259 4.71 16.49 -17.93
C ILE A 259 4.26 17.89 -18.34
N ILE A 260 3.01 18.27 -18.04
CA ILE A 260 2.40 19.48 -18.57
C ILE A 260 3.13 20.75 -18.08
N PRO A 261 3.40 20.94 -16.78
CA PRO A 261 4.12 22.12 -16.31
C PRO A 261 5.51 22.28 -16.91
N GLN A 262 6.21 21.17 -17.14
CA GLN A 262 7.54 21.11 -17.73
C GLN A 262 7.50 21.58 -19.19
N LEU A 263 6.55 21.07 -19.98
CA LEU A 263 6.34 21.51 -21.36
C LEU A 263 5.93 22.98 -21.43
N CYS A 264 5.01 23.42 -20.56
CA CYS A 264 4.60 24.82 -20.50
C CYS A 264 5.75 25.75 -20.09
N LEU A 265 6.63 25.32 -19.17
CA LEU A 265 7.83 26.07 -18.76
C LEU A 265 8.77 26.30 -19.96
N LEU A 266 8.99 25.27 -20.78
CA LEU A 266 9.78 25.38 -22.01
C LEU A 266 9.15 26.33 -23.04
N GLN A 267 7.83 26.24 -23.18
CA GLN A 267 7.10 27.07 -24.13
C GLN A 267 6.85 28.48 -23.62
N GLY A 268 7.15 28.78 -22.35
CA GLY A 268 6.89 30.09 -21.76
C GLY A 268 5.40 30.37 -21.59
N ILE A 269 4.60 29.31 -21.44
CA ILE A 269 3.16 29.39 -21.23
C ILE A 269 2.92 29.36 -19.71
N PRO A 270 2.35 30.43 -19.13
CA PRO A 270 2.05 30.46 -17.70
C PRO A 270 0.82 29.60 -17.38
N LEU A 271 0.97 28.71 -16.41
CA LEU A 271 -0.11 27.85 -15.87
C LEU A 271 -0.67 28.35 -14.54
N TYR A 272 0.12 29.14 -13.81
CA TYR A 272 -0.24 29.62 -12.48
C TYR A 272 -0.43 31.15 -12.50
N PRO A 273 -1.10 31.72 -11.47
CA PRO A 273 -1.20 33.17 -11.35
C PRO A 273 0.17 33.82 -11.24
N LYS A 274 0.28 35.03 -11.79
CA LYS A 274 1.46 35.89 -11.59
C LYS A 274 1.70 36.14 -10.10
N ILE A 275 2.94 36.39 -9.69
CA ILE A 275 3.24 36.74 -8.28
C ILE A 275 2.53 38.02 -7.88
N SER A 276 2.46 39.00 -8.79
CA SER A 276 1.74 40.26 -8.60
C SER A 276 0.21 40.09 -8.45
N ASN A 277 -0.34 38.93 -8.82
CA ASN A 277 -1.77 38.67 -8.71
C ASN A 277 -2.15 38.29 -7.27
N PRO A 278 -3.15 38.93 -6.63
CA PRO A 278 -3.60 38.57 -5.28
C PRO A 278 -3.97 37.09 -5.10
N PHE A 279 -4.45 36.40 -6.14
CA PHE A 279 -4.75 34.97 -6.10
C PHE A 279 -3.51 34.09 -5.90
N PHE A 280 -2.30 34.58 -6.20
CA PHE A 280 -1.04 33.91 -5.88
C PHE A 280 -1.00 33.42 -4.42
N VAL A 281 -1.49 34.25 -3.49
CA VAL A 281 -1.51 33.96 -2.06
C VAL A 281 -2.30 32.68 -1.75
N VAL A 282 -3.40 32.43 -2.47
CA VAL A 282 -4.21 31.22 -2.28
C VAL A 282 -3.43 29.97 -2.72
N PHE A 283 -2.76 30.02 -3.86
CA PHE A 283 -1.94 28.90 -4.36
C PHE A 283 -0.73 28.65 -3.45
N ALA A 284 -0.04 29.71 -3.04
CA ALA A 284 1.06 29.63 -2.11
C ALA A 284 0.62 29.05 -0.76
N PHE A 285 -0.53 29.50 -0.23
CA PHE A 285 -1.09 28.98 1.01
C PHE A 285 -1.37 27.48 0.90
N VAL A 286 -2.09 27.02 -0.12
CA VAL A 286 -2.42 25.59 -0.30
C VAL A 286 -1.17 24.72 -0.41
N PHE A 287 -0.18 25.17 -1.18
CA PHE A 287 1.09 24.45 -1.33
C PHE A 287 1.86 24.40 -0.01
N LEU A 288 2.09 25.54 0.63
CA LEU A 288 2.87 25.63 1.86
C LEU A 288 2.17 24.94 3.04
N SER A 289 0.85 25.12 3.21
CA SER A 289 0.09 24.49 4.29
C SER A 289 0.14 22.97 4.20
N SER A 290 0.04 22.41 2.99
CA SER A 290 0.09 20.96 2.78
C SER A 290 1.47 20.40 3.14
N ASN A 291 2.54 21.06 2.70
CA ASN A 291 3.91 20.66 3.03
C ASN A 291 4.24 20.84 4.52
N PHE A 292 3.81 21.96 5.12
CA PHE A 292 4.01 22.19 6.56
C PHE A 292 3.23 21.21 7.41
N LYS A 293 2.04 20.79 6.98
CA LYS A 293 1.26 19.76 7.67
C LYS A 293 1.99 18.42 7.68
N ASP A 294 2.56 18.02 6.55
CA ASP A 294 3.36 16.79 6.45
C ASP A 294 4.65 16.87 7.29
N ILE A 295 5.37 17.99 7.21
CA ILE A 295 6.55 18.24 8.06
C ILE A 295 6.19 18.19 9.55
N GLN A 296 5.07 18.81 9.94
CA GLN A 296 4.58 18.79 11.32
C GLN A 296 4.35 17.34 11.79
N GLU A 297 3.73 16.51 10.95
CA GLU A 297 3.47 15.10 11.23
C GLU A 297 4.76 14.28 11.38
N VAL A 298 5.72 14.46 10.47
CA VAL A 298 7.05 13.84 10.56
C VAL A 298 7.76 14.21 11.87
N LEU A 299 7.76 15.48 12.24
CA LEU A 299 8.40 15.96 13.47
C LEU A 299 7.67 15.49 14.73
N ALA A 300 6.33 15.46 14.71
CA ALA A 300 5.51 14.99 15.83
C ALA A 300 5.74 13.50 16.12
N ASP A 301 6.00 12.70 15.09
CA ASP A 301 6.38 11.29 15.22
C ASP A 301 7.86 11.08 15.65
N GLY A 302 8.60 12.16 15.92
CA GLY A 302 9.99 12.12 16.39
C GLY A 302 11.03 11.91 15.29
N PHE A 303 10.64 12.04 14.01
CA PHE A 303 11.56 11.94 12.88
C PHE A 303 12.19 13.29 12.53
N LEU A 304 13.27 13.23 11.75
CA LEU A 304 13.97 14.42 11.26
C LEU A 304 13.27 14.96 9.99
N ILE A 305 13.41 16.26 9.71
CA ILE A 305 12.86 16.88 8.48
C ILE A 305 13.34 16.22 7.19
N ARG A 306 14.50 15.54 7.21
CA ARG A 306 14.96 14.73 6.07
C ARG A 306 14.02 13.56 5.75
N SER A 307 13.25 13.05 6.71
CA SER A 307 12.28 11.99 6.43
C SER A 307 11.15 12.49 5.53
N TRP A 308 10.74 13.76 5.68
CA TRP A 308 9.77 14.39 4.78
C TRP A 308 10.27 14.38 3.32
N ILE A 309 11.54 14.71 3.05
CA ILE A 309 12.06 14.65 1.66
C ILE A 309 12.11 13.22 1.11
N TYR A 310 12.27 12.22 1.98
CA TYR A 310 12.24 10.79 1.59
C TYR A 310 10.81 10.36 1.23
N GLU A 311 9.84 10.73 2.06
CA GLU A 311 8.41 10.47 1.83
C GLU A 311 7.92 11.14 0.55
N GLN A 312 8.25 12.42 0.32
CA GLN A 312 7.93 13.15 -0.91
C GLN A 312 8.53 12.48 -2.15
N ARG A 313 9.82 12.09 -2.09
CA ARG A 313 10.50 11.41 -3.20
C ARG A 313 9.84 10.07 -3.52
N MET A 314 9.60 9.25 -2.50
CA MET A 314 9.02 7.92 -2.68
C MET A 314 7.56 7.98 -3.11
N TRP A 315 6.80 8.99 -2.68
CA TRP A 315 5.47 9.27 -3.19
C TRP A 315 5.48 9.60 -4.68
N MET A 316 6.38 10.48 -5.15
CA MET A 316 6.53 10.79 -6.58
C MET A 316 6.94 9.53 -7.38
N ILE A 317 7.92 8.78 -6.88
CA ILE A 317 8.40 7.54 -7.54
C ILE A 317 7.26 6.53 -7.63
N LYS A 318 6.56 6.23 -6.53
CA LYS A 318 5.43 5.28 -6.50
C LYS A 318 4.33 5.68 -7.48
N SER A 319 4.04 6.98 -7.57
CA SER A 319 2.98 7.51 -8.42
C SER A 319 3.20 7.22 -9.90
N VAL A 320 4.41 7.47 -10.40
CA VAL A 320 4.74 7.25 -11.82
C VAL A 320 5.10 5.80 -12.13
N THR A 321 5.24 4.96 -11.09
CA THR A 321 5.57 3.53 -11.22
C THR A 321 4.46 2.65 -10.65
N SER A 322 4.56 2.23 -9.39
CA SER A 322 3.67 1.23 -8.76
C SER A 322 2.20 1.59 -8.87
N TYR A 323 1.82 2.88 -8.80
CA TYR A 323 0.42 3.27 -8.94
C TYR A 323 -0.04 3.09 -10.39
N THR A 324 0.78 3.55 -11.34
CA THR A 324 0.53 3.40 -12.78
C THR A 324 0.40 1.93 -13.16
N TYR A 325 1.39 1.11 -12.81
CA TYR A 325 1.39 -0.32 -13.14
C TYR A 325 0.34 -1.10 -12.36
N GLY A 326 0.09 -0.75 -11.10
CA GLY A 326 -0.96 -1.39 -10.30
C GLY A 326 -2.34 -1.15 -10.91
N CYS A 327 -2.66 0.11 -11.21
CA CYS A 327 -3.92 0.49 -11.85
C CYS A 327 -4.05 -0.15 -13.26
N LEU A 328 -3.01 -0.14 -14.09
CA LEU A 328 -3.03 -0.78 -15.42
C LEU A 328 -3.19 -2.30 -15.35
N ASN A 329 -2.50 -2.97 -14.43
CA ASN A 329 -2.61 -4.41 -14.24
C ASN A 329 -4.02 -4.80 -13.80
N ALA A 330 -4.62 -4.06 -12.87
CA ALA A 330 -5.99 -4.32 -12.43
C ALA A 330 -7.00 -4.16 -13.59
N ILE A 331 -6.85 -3.12 -14.41
CA ILE A 331 -7.69 -2.96 -15.62
C ILE A 331 -7.50 -4.14 -16.58
N GLN A 332 -6.25 -4.53 -16.84
CA GLN A 332 -5.93 -5.67 -17.73
C GLN A 332 -6.50 -6.99 -17.22
N VAL A 333 -6.54 -7.19 -15.90
CA VAL A 333 -7.20 -8.35 -15.28
C VAL A 333 -8.72 -8.30 -15.50
N LYS A 334 -9.36 -7.13 -15.27
CA LYS A 334 -10.81 -6.98 -15.46
C LYS A 334 -11.28 -7.22 -16.89
N ILE A 335 -10.50 -6.81 -17.90
CA ILE A 335 -10.84 -7.01 -19.31
C ILE A 335 -10.33 -8.33 -19.88
N GLY A 336 -9.78 -9.22 -19.05
CA GLY A 336 -9.34 -10.57 -19.45
C GLY A 336 -8.03 -10.63 -20.25
N MET A 337 -7.27 -9.53 -20.32
CA MET A 337 -5.96 -9.49 -21.01
C MET A 337 -4.84 -10.17 -20.23
N LYS A 338 -4.97 -10.25 -18.90
CA LYS A 338 -4.00 -10.92 -18.01
C LYS A 338 -4.72 -11.69 -16.92
N LYS A 339 -4.08 -12.75 -16.43
CA LYS A 339 -4.47 -13.39 -15.18
C LYS A 339 -3.85 -12.61 -14.01
N ALA A 340 -4.56 -12.56 -12.89
CA ALA A 340 -3.98 -12.08 -11.64
C ALA A 340 -2.75 -12.93 -11.30
N SER A 341 -1.62 -12.28 -11.00
CA SER A 341 -0.39 -12.96 -10.61
C SER A 341 0.04 -12.50 -9.22
N PHE A 342 0.48 -13.47 -8.42
CA PHE A 342 1.03 -13.25 -7.10
C PHE A 342 2.47 -13.74 -7.10
N LEU A 343 3.42 -12.81 -7.12
CA LEU A 343 4.83 -13.12 -6.91
C LEU A 343 5.21 -12.58 -5.53
N PRO A 344 5.59 -13.46 -4.58
CA PRO A 344 6.07 -13.03 -3.28
C PRO A 344 7.25 -12.07 -3.43
N THR A 345 7.30 -11.05 -2.59
CA THR A 345 8.42 -10.11 -2.55
C THR A 345 9.63 -10.81 -1.94
N ASN A 346 10.81 -10.61 -2.54
CA ASN A 346 12.04 -11.09 -1.96
C ASN A 346 12.43 -10.20 -0.77
N LYS A 347 12.52 -10.80 0.43
CA LYS A 347 13.00 -10.15 1.65
C LYS A 347 14.34 -10.73 2.13
N VAL A 348 14.97 -11.58 1.31
CA VAL A 348 16.28 -12.15 1.61
C VAL A 348 17.33 -11.03 1.55
N PRO A 349 18.20 -10.88 2.57
CA PRO A 349 19.22 -9.84 2.58
C PRO A 349 20.23 -10.05 1.44
N ASP A 350 20.32 -9.07 0.55
CA ASP A 350 21.50 -8.87 -0.28
C ASP A 350 22.42 -7.89 0.47
N GLU A 351 23.58 -8.37 0.94
CA GLU A 351 24.48 -7.56 1.75
C GLU A 351 24.90 -6.25 1.07
N GLY A 352 25.10 -6.27 -0.25
CA GLY A 352 25.52 -5.09 -1.01
C GLY A 352 24.40 -4.05 -1.07
N LYS A 353 23.18 -4.49 -1.34
CA LYS A 353 21.99 -3.62 -1.33
C LYS A 353 21.70 -3.09 0.08
N PHE A 354 21.80 -3.95 1.09
CA PHE A 354 21.59 -3.59 2.48
C PHE A 354 22.61 -2.55 2.98
N LYS A 355 23.91 -2.73 2.68
CA LYS A 355 24.96 -1.76 3.01
C LYS A 355 24.69 -0.37 2.39
N ARG A 356 24.20 -0.33 1.15
CA ARG A 356 23.79 0.92 0.49
C ARG A 356 22.60 1.57 1.18
N TYR A 357 21.56 0.79 1.51
CA TYR A 357 20.39 1.28 2.25
C TYR A 357 20.77 1.85 3.62
N GLN A 358 21.63 1.16 4.38
CA GLN A 358 22.15 1.66 5.67
C GLN A 358 22.98 2.94 5.51
N SER A 359 23.67 3.10 4.38
CA SER A 359 24.42 4.32 4.07
C SER A 359 23.52 5.49 3.60
N GLY A 360 22.25 5.24 3.31
CA GLY A 360 21.31 6.20 2.73
C GLY A 360 21.52 6.41 1.23
N ILE A 361 22.03 5.40 0.53
CA ILE A 361 22.29 5.41 -0.92
C ILE A 361 21.22 4.56 -1.60
N TYR A 362 20.54 5.14 -2.61
CA TYR A 362 19.53 4.44 -3.39
C TYR A 362 20.14 3.30 -4.22
N ASP A 363 19.38 2.27 -4.52
CA ASP A 363 19.79 1.20 -5.43
C ASP A 363 18.84 1.16 -6.61
N PHE A 364 19.34 1.54 -7.78
CA PHE A 364 18.57 1.60 -9.02
C PHE A 364 18.66 0.31 -9.85
N GLN A 365 19.21 -0.77 -9.30
CA GLN A 365 19.17 -2.10 -9.90
C GLN A 365 17.74 -2.70 -9.83
N ALA A 366 16.81 -2.11 -10.58
CA ALA A 366 15.42 -2.53 -10.71
C ALA A 366 15.04 -2.73 -12.19
N PRO A 367 13.95 -3.44 -12.49
CA PRO A 367 13.45 -3.59 -13.86
C PRO A 367 13.31 -2.26 -14.60
N THR A 368 13.69 -2.23 -15.87
CA THR A 368 13.63 -1.03 -16.74
C THR A 368 12.24 -0.40 -16.76
N MET A 369 11.17 -1.21 -16.65
CA MET A 369 9.80 -0.69 -16.56
C MET A 369 9.60 0.28 -15.39
N PHE A 370 10.31 0.13 -14.28
CA PHE A 370 10.23 1.08 -13.16
C PHE A 370 11.21 2.23 -13.31
N ILE A 371 12.45 1.96 -13.73
CA ILE A 371 13.50 2.97 -13.79
C ILE A 371 13.26 3.96 -14.94
N ALA A 372 12.78 3.50 -16.09
CA ALA A 372 12.64 4.34 -17.26
C ALA A 372 11.63 5.50 -17.10
N PRO A 373 10.41 5.29 -16.57
CA PRO A 373 9.48 6.38 -16.27
C PRO A 373 10.07 7.44 -15.34
N ILE A 374 10.73 7.01 -14.25
CA ILE A 374 11.34 7.92 -13.26
C ILE A 374 12.40 8.79 -13.94
N CYS A 375 13.34 8.17 -14.64
CA CYS A 375 14.44 8.89 -15.28
C CYS A 375 13.95 9.77 -16.43
N THR A 376 12.93 9.34 -17.19
CA THR A 376 12.33 10.12 -18.28
C THR A 376 11.80 11.46 -17.76
N LEU A 377 11.05 11.43 -16.67
CA LEU A 377 10.49 12.63 -16.06
C LEU A 377 11.57 13.52 -15.42
N VAL A 378 12.63 12.92 -14.86
CA VAL A 378 13.79 13.68 -14.35
C VAL A 378 14.53 14.40 -15.49
N PHE A 379 14.80 13.72 -16.61
CA PHE A 379 15.40 14.34 -17.79
C PHE A 379 14.52 15.47 -18.33
N LEU A 380 13.21 15.23 -18.47
CA LEU A 380 12.24 16.21 -18.92
C LEU A 380 12.25 17.45 -18.00
N ASN A 381 12.23 17.25 -16.68
CA ASN A 381 12.22 18.35 -15.72
C ASN A 381 13.53 19.15 -15.72
N ILE A 382 14.70 18.48 -15.79
CA ILE A 382 16.00 19.16 -15.88
C ILE A 382 16.09 19.99 -17.18
N ALA A 383 15.75 19.39 -18.32
CA ALA A 383 15.76 20.09 -19.60
C ALA A 383 14.83 21.32 -19.57
N SER A 384 13.64 21.15 -18.99
CA SER A 384 12.64 22.21 -18.86
C SER A 384 13.08 23.34 -17.94
N LEU A 385 13.70 23.01 -16.80
CA LEU A 385 14.23 24.00 -15.87
C LEU A 385 15.33 24.83 -16.52
N LEU A 386 16.32 24.18 -17.15
CA LEU A 386 17.48 24.87 -17.72
C LEU A 386 17.10 25.75 -18.92
N LEU A 387 16.37 25.19 -19.88
CA LEU A 387 15.96 25.91 -21.09
C LEU A 387 14.86 26.94 -20.78
N GLY A 388 13.95 26.61 -19.87
CA GLY A 388 12.91 27.53 -19.38
C GLY A 388 13.52 28.74 -18.68
N ALA A 389 14.47 28.55 -17.76
CA ALA A 389 15.17 29.64 -17.09
C ALA A 389 15.87 30.58 -18.09
N VAL A 390 16.57 30.03 -19.09
CA VAL A 390 17.18 30.84 -20.17
C VAL A 390 16.13 31.67 -20.91
N LYS A 391 14.96 31.08 -21.19
CA LYS A 391 13.86 31.78 -21.88
C LYS A 391 13.25 32.88 -21.03
N ILE A 392 12.99 32.61 -19.74
CA ILE A 392 12.47 33.59 -18.77
C ILE A 392 13.42 34.79 -18.70
N VAL A 393 14.72 34.55 -18.60
CA VAL A 393 15.73 35.62 -18.55
C VAL A 393 15.75 36.45 -19.83
N ARG A 394 15.68 35.81 -21.00
CA ARG A 394 15.69 36.51 -22.30
C ARG A 394 14.45 37.35 -22.55
N ILE A 395 13.27 36.85 -22.18
CA ILE A 395 11.98 37.54 -22.39
C ILE A 395 11.69 38.55 -21.28
N GLY A 396 12.24 38.34 -20.08
CA GLY A 396 11.99 39.17 -18.90
C GLY A 396 10.68 38.82 -18.17
N ASN A 397 10.13 37.62 -18.39
CA ASN A 397 8.78 37.26 -17.93
C ASN A 397 8.75 36.56 -16.55
N TYR A 398 9.53 37.07 -15.59
CA TYR A 398 9.73 36.44 -14.28
C TYR A 398 8.44 36.34 -13.46
N ASP A 399 7.62 37.39 -13.47
CA ASP A 399 6.38 37.47 -12.67
C ASP A 399 5.36 36.38 -13.07
N GLU A 400 5.34 35.99 -14.34
CA GLU A 400 4.39 34.99 -14.87
C GLU A 400 4.88 33.56 -14.68
N MET A 401 6.19 33.31 -14.77
CA MET A 401 6.74 31.95 -14.84
C MET A 401 7.32 31.43 -13.52
N PHE A 402 7.42 32.29 -12.49
CA PHE A 402 8.08 31.98 -11.23
C PHE A 402 7.60 30.68 -10.56
N ILE A 403 6.29 30.44 -10.48
CA ILE A 403 5.76 29.23 -9.81
C ILE A 403 6.21 27.97 -10.56
N GLN A 404 6.14 27.96 -11.89
CA GLN A 404 6.57 26.81 -12.70
C GLN A 404 8.06 26.53 -12.52
N GLU A 405 8.88 27.58 -12.55
CA GLU A 405 10.32 27.46 -12.31
C GLU A 405 10.63 26.94 -10.91
N PHE A 406 9.95 27.49 -9.87
CA PHE A 406 10.08 27.06 -8.49
C PHE A 406 9.69 25.59 -8.29
N ILE A 407 8.53 25.15 -8.82
CA ILE A 407 8.09 23.76 -8.71
C ILE A 407 9.08 22.83 -9.43
N SER A 408 9.57 23.22 -10.61
CA SER A 408 10.55 22.43 -11.35
C SER A 408 11.87 22.31 -10.58
N PHE A 409 12.35 23.40 -9.96
CA PHE A 409 13.50 23.39 -9.07
C PHE A 409 13.27 22.50 -7.83
N PHE A 410 12.11 22.60 -7.19
CA PHE A 410 11.73 21.74 -6.07
C PHE A 410 11.80 20.25 -6.43
N ILE A 411 11.29 19.88 -7.61
CA ILE A 411 11.37 18.49 -8.12
C ILE A 411 12.84 18.06 -8.30
N VAL A 412 13.73 18.92 -8.82
CA VAL A 412 15.17 18.62 -8.93
C VAL A 412 15.78 18.34 -7.56
N VAL A 413 15.47 19.16 -6.55
CA VAL A 413 15.98 18.98 -5.18
C VAL A 413 15.48 17.68 -4.57
N VAL A 414 14.18 17.40 -4.69
CA VAL A 414 13.59 16.15 -4.19
C VAL A 414 14.19 14.94 -4.91
N GLN A 415 14.32 14.98 -6.24
CA GLN A 415 14.79 13.85 -7.06
C GLN A 415 16.31 13.80 -7.25
N TYR A 416 17.08 14.59 -6.50
CA TYR A 416 18.55 14.61 -6.60
C TYR A 416 19.20 13.22 -6.57
N PRO A 417 18.79 12.24 -5.73
CA PRO A 417 19.39 10.90 -5.75
C PRO A 417 19.22 10.15 -7.07
N VAL A 418 18.15 10.42 -7.83
CA VAL A 418 17.97 9.85 -9.19
C VAL A 418 18.98 10.51 -10.13
N ILE A 419 19.12 11.84 -10.06
CA ILE A 419 20.10 12.61 -10.84
C ILE A 419 21.52 12.12 -10.55
N GLU A 420 21.84 11.95 -9.28
CA GLU A 420 23.11 11.38 -8.81
C GLU A 420 23.33 9.97 -9.36
N GLY A 421 22.29 9.13 -9.32
CA GLY A 421 22.28 7.80 -9.90
C GLY A 421 22.50 7.75 -11.41
N ILE A 422 22.08 8.78 -12.16
CA ILE A 422 22.25 8.86 -13.61
C ILE A 422 23.66 9.36 -13.97
N PHE A 423 24.09 10.49 -13.38
CA PHE A 423 25.23 11.24 -13.89
C PHE A 423 26.52 11.06 -13.08
N PHE A 424 26.42 10.83 -11.78
CA PHE A 424 27.58 10.94 -10.88
C PHE A 424 28.02 9.60 -10.29
N ARG A 425 27.11 8.63 -10.15
CA ARG A 425 27.42 7.34 -9.55
C ARG A 425 28.11 6.38 -10.52
N LYS A 426 29.15 5.72 -10.01
CA LYS A 426 29.96 4.73 -10.72
C LYS A 426 29.87 3.32 -10.14
N ASP A 427 29.22 3.16 -8.99
CA ASP A 427 29.00 1.85 -8.38
C ASP A 427 27.85 1.09 -9.07
N ASN A 428 27.71 -0.19 -8.76
CA ASN A 428 26.71 -1.07 -9.37
C ASN A 428 25.25 -0.63 -9.15
N GLY A 429 24.98 0.27 -8.19
CA GLY A 429 23.63 0.73 -7.82
C GLY A 429 23.20 2.00 -8.51
N ARG A 430 24.04 2.51 -9.43
CA ARG A 430 23.68 3.57 -10.36
C ARG A 430 22.53 3.15 -11.27
N VAL A 431 21.92 4.12 -11.94
CA VAL A 431 20.90 3.84 -12.96
C VAL A 431 21.53 3.03 -14.10
N PRO A 432 20.93 1.89 -14.51
CA PRO A 432 21.44 1.11 -15.64
C PRO A 432 21.52 1.94 -16.92
N GLU A 433 22.63 1.84 -17.65
CA GLU A 433 22.89 2.67 -18.84
C GLU A 433 21.79 2.57 -19.90
N PHE A 434 21.34 1.34 -20.18
CA PHE A 434 20.23 1.11 -21.09
C PHE A 434 18.97 1.86 -20.66
N SER A 435 18.64 1.83 -19.37
CA SER A 435 17.47 2.56 -18.83
C SER A 435 17.66 4.06 -18.96
N ALA A 436 18.85 4.59 -18.68
CA ALA A 436 19.14 6.02 -18.82
C ALA A 436 19.03 6.49 -20.28
N ILE A 437 19.60 5.75 -21.24
CA ILE A 437 19.54 6.07 -22.68
C ILE A 437 18.08 6.02 -23.17
N LEU A 438 17.36 4.95 -22.86
CA LEU A 438 15.94 4.84 -23.21
C LEU A 438 15.13 6.01 -22.64
N SER A 439 15.39 6.40 -21.40
CA SER A 439 14.71 7.50 -20.74
C SER A 439 15.01 8.85 -21.37
N ALA A 440 16.26 9.10 -21.77
CA ALA A 440 16.64 10.31 -22.48
C ALA A 440 15.95 10.39 -23.85
N LEU A 441 15.85 9.27 -24.57
CA LEU A 441 15.10 9.18 -25.84
C LEU A 441 13.61 9.44 -25.64
N LEU A 442 12.99 8.83 -24.63
CA LEU A 442 11.57 9.07 -24.30
C LEU A 442 11.33 10.53 -23.91
N ALA A 443 12.21 11.14 -23.11
CA ALA A 443 12.12 12.54 -22.75
C ALA A 443 12.24 13.44 -23.99
N ALA A 444 13.18 13.15 -24.89
CA ALA A 444 13.33 13.86 -26.16
C ALA A 444 12.09 13.73 -27.05
N ILE A 445 11.46 12.55 -27.10
CA ILE A 445 10.18 12.35 -27.82
C ILE A 445 9.07 13.20 -27.20
N ILE A 446 8.93 13.20 -25.87
CA ILE A 446 7.91 14.01 -25.18
C ILE A 446 8.14 15.50 -25.47
N LEU A 447 9.39 15.96 -25.41
CA LEU A 447 9.77 17.34 -25.75
C LEU A 447 9.42 17.68 -27.21
N ALA A 448 9.75 16.78 -28.14
CA ALA A 448 9.51 16.98 -29.56
C ALA A 448 8.01 16.99 -29.90
N LEU A 449 7.22 16.09 -29.31
CA LEU A 449 5.76 16.01 -29.51
C LEU A 449 4.99 17.11 -28.77
N GLY A 450 5.52 17.59 -27.65
CA GLY A 450 4.94 18.71 -26.90
C GLY A 450 5.07 20.04 -27.64
N SER A 451 6.14 20.22 -28.42
CA SER A 451 6.43 21.50 -29.09
C SER A 451 5.35 21.94 -30.11
N PRO A 452 4.85 21.09 -31.03
CA PRO A 452 3.78 21.45 -31.97
C PRO A 452 2.43 21.76 -31.29
N PHE A 453 2.10 21.03 -30.21
CA PHE A 453 0.80 21.13 -29.54
C PHE A 453 0.58 22.50 -28.89
N PHE A 454 1.66 23.19 -28.52
CA PHE A 454 1.65 24.52 -27.92
C PHE A 454 1.97 25.65 -28.90
N MET A 455 2.53 25.36 -30.08
CA MET A 455 2.67 26.36 -31.17
C MET A 455 1.34 26.70 -31.84
N SER A 456 0.25 25.98 -31.53
CA SER A 456 -1.08 26.20 -32.11
C SER A 456 -1.94 27.21 -31.33
N TYR A 457 -1.42 27.78 -30.23
CA TYR A 457 -2.12 28.70 -29.33
C TYR A 457 -1.39 30.03 -29.20
#